data_AF-K1SYF8-F1
#
_entry.id   AF-K1SYF8-F1
#
_cell.length_a   1.000
_cell.length_b   1.000
_cell.length_c   1.000
_cell.angle_alpha   90.00
_cell.angle_beta   90.00
_cell.angle_gamma   90.00
#
_symmetry.space_group_name_H-M   'P 1'
#
loop_
_entity.id
_entity.type
_entity.pdbx_description
1 polymer ?
#
loop_
_entity_poly.entity_id
_entity_poly.type
_entity_poly.pdbx_seq_one_letter_code
_entity_poly.pdbx_strand_id
1 'polypeptide(L)' 'MGHIQTQEEWEVQMAEKILSYVRNELYLELRYLDVAFSALVPQADASLQSFATDGGHLFYSTEQILRV' A
#
# COMPACT_ATOMS: atom_id res chain seq x y z
N MET A 1 15.52 10.36 -24.43
CA MET A 1 15.21 8.97 -24.04
C MET A 1 14.26 9.03 -22.86
N GLY A 2 13.16 8.25 -22.89
CA GLY A 2 12.21 8.19 -21.77
C GLY A 2 12.82 7.44 -20.58
N HIS A 3 12.39 7.79 -19.37
CA HIS A 3 12.73 7.05 -18.17
C HIS A 3 12.26 5.58 -18.30
N ILE A 4 13.17 4.63 -18.06
CA ILE A 4 12.86 3.20 -18.04
C ILE A 4 12.61 2.85 -16.57
N GLN A 5 11.39 2.41 -16.27
CA GLN A 5 11.00 2.01 -14.92
C GLN A 5 11.87 0.83 -14.46
N THR A 6 12.38 0.93 -13.23
CA THR A 6 13.11 -0.14 -12.55
C THR A 6 12.15 -1.16 -11.93
N GLN A 7 12.66 -2.33 -11.56
CA GLN A 7 11.87 -3.37 -10.88
C GLN A 7 11.29 -2.83 -9.56
N GLU A 8 12.08 -2.12 -8.76
CA GLU A 8 11.65 -1.56 -7.47
C GLU A 8 10.51 -0.54 -7.65
N GLU A 9 10.63 0.36 -8.63
CA GLU A 9 9.55 1.31 -8.94
C GLU A 9 8.27 0.62 -9.43
N TRP A 10 8.42 -0.48 -10.17
CA TRP A 10 7.28 -1.28 -10.60
C TRP A 10 6.59 -1.96 -9.40
N GLU A 11 7.37 -2.55 -8.49
CA GLU A 11 6.85 -3.21 -7.29
C GLU A 11 6.11 -2.24 -6.36
N VAL A 12 6.68 -1.06 -6.13
CA VAL A 12 6.02 0.01 -5.35
C VAL A 12 4.71 0.42 -6.03
N GLN A 13 4.74 0.68 -7.34
CA GLN A 13 3.52 1.04 -8.09
C GLN A 13 2.45 -0.05 -8.01
N MET A 14 2.83 -1.33 -8.13
CA MET A 14 1.88 -2.43 -8.06
C MET A 14 1.31 -2.61 -6.66
N ALA A 15 2.13 -2.46 -5.62
CA ALA A 15 1.68 -2.49 -4.25
C ALA A 15 0.66 -1.36 -3.96
N GLU A 16 0.91 -0.14 -4.43
CA GLU A 16 -0.03 0.98 -4.29
C GLU A 16 -1.36 0.72 -5.01
N LYS A 17 -1.32 0.11 -6.21
CA LYS A 17 -2.54 -0.29 -6.94
C LYS A 17 -3.35 -1.31 -6.16
N ILE A 18 -2.70 -2.31 -5.58
CA ILE A 18 -3.35 -3.34 -4.75
C ILE A 18 -3.97 -2.69 -3.51
N LEU A 19 -3.23 -1.85 -2.79
CA LEU A 19 -3.72 -1.15 -1.61
C LEU A 19 -4.92 -0.25 -1.92
N SER A 20 -4.87 0.47 -3.04
CA SER A 20 -5.99 1.31 -3.51
C SER A 20 -7.23 0.48 -3.84
N TYR A 21 -7.04 -0.65 -4.53
CA TYR A 21 -8.13 -1.58 -4.84
C TYR A 21 -8.78 -2.14 -3.57
N VAL A 22 -7.97 -2.67 -2.64
CA VAL A 22 -8.45 -3.22 -1.37
C VAL A 22 -9.19 -2.17 -0.55
N ARG A 23 -8.69 -0.93 -0.49
CA ARG A 23 -9.38 0.17 0.21
C ARG A 23 -10.77 0.45 -0.38
N ASN A 24 -10.90 0.45 -1.70
CA ASN A 24 -12.19 0.68 -2.36
C ASN A 24 -13.19 -0.45 -2.06
N GLU A 25 -12.74 -1.69 -1.98
CA GLU A 25 -13.61 -2.82 -1.57
C GLU A 25 -13.99 -2.71 -0.09
N LEU A 26 -13.05 -2.33 0.79
CA LEU A 26 -13.32 -2.11 2.22
C LEU A 26 -14.31 -0.97 2.47
N TYR A 27 -14.33 0.08 1.64
CA TYR A 27 -15.32 1.14 1.73
C TYR A 27 -16.77 0.59 1.64
N LEU A 28 -16.99 -0.42 0.78
CA LEU A 28 -18.32 -1.01 0.59
C LEU A 28 -18.78 -1.80 1.81
N GLU A 29 -17.88 -2.51 2.49
CA GLU A 29 -18.23 -3.40 3.61
C GLU A 29 -18.06 -2.75 5.00
N LEU A 30 -17.10 -1.82 5.16
CA LEU A 30 -16.65 -1.26 6.43
C LEU A 30 -16.47 0.27 6.36
N ARG A 31 -17.56 1.00 6.11
CA ARG A 31 -17.56 2.46 5.89
C ARG A 31 -16.75 3.31 6.88
N TYR A 32 -16.66 2.91 8.15
CA TYR A 32 -15.93 3.65 9.17
C TYR A 32 -14.43 3.34 9.16
N LEU A 33 -14.07 2.15 8.68
CA LEU A 33 -12.69 1.72 8.51
C LEU A 33 -12.03 2.49 7.37
N ASP A 34 -12.76 2.75 6.28
CA ASP A 34 -12.27 3.58 5.17
C ASP A 34 -11.86 4.99 5.63
N VAL A 35 -12.66 5.64 6.48
CA VAL A 35 -12.31 6.96 7.03
C VAL A 35 -11.01 6.91 7.84
N ALA A 36 -10.83 5.89 8.67
CA ALA A 36 -9.58 5.73 9.43
C ALA A 36 -8.37 5.42 8.52
N PHE A 37 -8.55 4.58 7.50
CA PHE A 37 -7.47 4.20 6.57
C PHE A 37 -7.12 5.31 5.56
N SER A 38 -8.09 6.13 5.16
CA SER A 38 -7.85 7.27 4.27
C SER A 38 -6.97 8.36 4.90
N ALA A 39 -6.87 8.38 6.23
CA ALA A 39 -5.94 9.25 6.95
C ALA A 39 -4.48 8.79 6.86
N LEU A 40 -4.22 7.53 6.45
CA LEU A 40 -2.89 6.95 6.39
C LEU A 40 -2.31 7.07 4.97
N VAL A 41 -1.09 7.61 4.88
CA VAL A 41 -0.33 7.66 3.63
C VAL A 41 0.45 6.34 3.45
N PRO A 42 0.26 5.60 2.35
CA PRO A 42 1.06 4.41 2.09
C PRO A 42 2.54 4.75 1.98
N GLN A 43 3.39 3.98 2.67
CA GLN A 43 4.84 4.10 2.56
C GLN A 43 5.50 2.73 2.53
N ALA A 44 6.25 2.45 1.46
CA ALA A 44 7.02 1.22 1.38
C ALA A 44 8.17 1.21 2.40
N ASP A 45 8.31 0.10 3.11
CA ASP A 45 9.40 -0.19 4.04
C ASP A 45 9.77 -1.68 3.95
N ALA A 46 10.89 -1.95 3.29
CA ALA A 46 11.39 -3.31 3.07
C ALA A 46 11.93 -3.97 4.34
N SER A 47 12.14 -3.22 5.43
CA SER A 47 12.59 -3.78 6.71
C SER A 47 11.46 -4.50 7.47
N LEU A 48 10.21 -4.26 7.07
CA LEU A 48 9.03 -4.85 7.69
C LEU A 48 8.65 -6.18 7.06
N GLN A 49 8.09 -7.07 7.87
CA GLN A 49 7.46 -8.32 7.40
C GLN A 49 5.93 -8.31 7.55
N SER A 50 5.37 -7.18 7.97
CA SER A 50 3.94 -6.98 8.17
C SER A 50 3.55 -5.53 7.88
N PHE A 51 2.26 -5.21 7.99
CA PHE A 51 1.81 -3.83 8.06
C PHE A 51 2.15 -3.21 9.43
N ALA A 52 2.44 -1.91 9.42
CA ALA A 52 2.58 -1.10 10.62
C ALA A 52 2.02 0.31 10.39
N THR A 53 1.75 1.04 11.46
CA THR A 53 1.32 2.45 11.37
C THR A 53 1.83 3.25 12.56
N ASP A 54 2.21 4.51 12.31
CA ASP A 54 2.53 5.52 13.31
C ASP A 54 1.36 6.51 13.54
N GLY A 55 0.20 6.26 12.91
CA GLY A 55 -0.96 7.14 12.91
C GLY A 55 -1.01 8.15 11.76
N GLY A 56 0.06 8.30 10.97
CA GLY A 56 0.10 9.11 9.74
C GLY A 56 0.40 8.31 8.48
N HIS A 57 1.14 7.21 8.61
CA HIS A 57 1.54 6.33 7.51
C HIS A 57 1.02 4.91 7.71
N LEU A 58 0.76 4.24 6.60
CA LEU A 58 0.62 2.79 6.54
C LEU A 58 1.91 2.24 5.93
N PHE A 59 2.77 1.69 6.77
CA PHE A 59 4.01 1.06 6.33
C PHE A 59 3.75 -0.36 5.84
N TYR A 60 4.35 -0.74 4.73
CA TYR A 60 4.19 -2.05 4.12
C TYR A 60 5.47 -2.52 3.41
N SER A 61 5.65 -3.83 3.32
CA SER A 61 6.66 -4.44 2.45
C SER A 61 6.06 -4.83 1.11
N THR A 62 6.66 -4.38 0.00
CA THR A 62 6.20 -4.74 -1.36
C THR A 62 6.19 -6.25 -1.57
N GLU A 63 7.16 -6.97 -1.00
CA GLU A 63 7.22 -8.44 -1.04
C GLU A 63 5.96 -9.07 -0.45
N GLN A 64 5.50 -8.60 0.71
CA GLN A 64 4.30 -9.15 1.37
C GLN A 64 3.02 -8.78 0.62
N ILE A 65 2.95 -7.59 0.01
CA ILE A 65 1.79 -7.17 -0.78
C ILE A 65 1.64 -7.99 -2.07
N LEU A 66 2.76 -8.30 -2.73
CA LEU A 66 2.77 -8.97 -4.04
C LEU A 66 2.74 -10.49 -3.94
N ARG A 67 2.77 -11.04 -2.72
CA ARG A 67 2.80 -12.48 -2.47
C ARG A 67 1.48 -13.15 -2.88
N VAL A 68 1.57 -14.33 -3.49
CA VAL A 68 0.45 -15.21 -3.89
C VAL A 68 0.43 -16.47 -3.02
#